data_AF-A0A420RD53-F1
#
_entry.id   AF-A0A420RD53-F1
#
_cell.length_a   1.000
_cell.length_b   1.000
_cell.length_c   1.000
_cell.angle_alpha   90.00
_cell.angle_beta   90.00
_cell.angle_gamma   90.00
#
_symmetry.space_group_name_H-M   'P 1'
#
loop_
_entity.id
_entity.type
_entity.pdbx_description
1 polymer ?
#
loop_
_entity_poly.entity_id
_entity_poly.type
_entity_poly.pdbx_seq_one_letter_code
_entity_poly.pdbx_strand_id
1 'polypeptide(L)'
;METKIWEQVVAEKRRQRARVISAFVTKNLSDNEDRQDAYKAITEVDDISALADKISSGEAIEAHKKTNCLTEILFDDVLEQAQELDAYYAKEKKTKGPLHGVPISLKDQFNVKCYDTTLGYTSKAFKPAKDDAVLVKILKKLGAVIICKTNLPQSIMSSRLPYGGVPVSTDGQEHVPSSIGPLARSLSTIYHLTKEITLQEPWKQDCRCVPIPWRQSEYDMTVNSKLTVGVLYDDGVVKPHPSIVRVIAQAAAALAADGHELVMWKPDLHAECIEVMDAYFTVDGGEDIRRDVEAGGEPFIPSVERLVNRGKPISVFDYWQLNKRKRELQQAYLEKWNNTLSKKGKTVDAIIMPALPHVAVPHNTVKWVGYTKVWNLLDYTALVIPGGKVEAKDLDALWDHEPRNELDEWNTRLWEDNMQEMAKHHLPVDIQIVGRVLEEEKVLAVGKVLDDLLRTRLLEG
;
A
#
# COMPACT_ATOMS: atom_id res chain seq x y z
N MET A 1 3.36 20.72 36.33
CA MET A 1 2.80 20.94 34.98
C MET A 1 1.75 19.86 34.78
N GLU A 2 0.53 20.24 34.40
CA GLU A 2 -0.60 19.31 34.35
C GLU A 2 -0.55 18.51 33.04
N THR A 3 -0.59 17.17 33.13
CA THR A 3 -0.43 16.28 31.96
C THR A 3 -1.65 16.37 31.06
N LYS A 4 -1.48 16.68 29.77
CA LYS A 4 -2.58 16.91 28.84
C LYS A 4 -3.37 15.61 28.62
N ILE A 5 -4.68 15.74 28.38
CA ILE A 5 -5.59 14.58 28.29
C ILE A 5 -5.12 13.57 27.23
N TRP A 6 -4.74 14.03 26.03
CA TRP A 6 -4.21 13.18 24.97
C TRP A 6 -2.90 12.44 25.35
N GLU A 7 -2.02 13.06 26.17
CA GLU A 7 -0.79 12.43 26.65
C GLU A 7 -1.12 11.24 27.58
N GLN A 8 -2.16 11.39 28.40
CA GLN A 8 -2.68 10.31 29.26
C GLN A 8 -3.30 9.17 28.44
N VAL A 9 -4.07 9.50 27.38
CA VAL A 9 -4.64 8.53 26.44
C VAL A 9 -3.54 7.72 25.75
N VAL A 10 -2.53 8.39 25.18
CA VAL A 10 -1.40 7.74 24.52
C VAL A 10 -0.58 6.89 25.50
N ALA A 11 -0.37 7.38 26.73
CA ALA A 11 0.31 6.62 27.77
C ALA A 11 -0.46 5.34 28.14
N GLU A 12 -1.79 5.39 28.31
CA GLU A 12 -2.56 4.20 28.65
C GLU A 12 -2.70 3.21 27.49
N LYS A 13 -2.92 3.66 26.23
CA LYS A 13 -2.87 2.75 25.07
C LYS A 13 -1.52 2.04 24.95
N ARG A 14 -0.40 2.75 25.20
CA ARG A 14 0.94 2.13 25.27
C ARG A 14 1.07 1.13 26.42
N ARG A 15 0.54 1.44 27.62
CA ARG A 15 0.54 0.51 28.77
C ARG A 15 -0.31 -0.73 28.51
N GLN A 16 -1.50 -0.59 27.91
CA GLN A 16 -2.35 -1.71 27.51
C GLN A 16 -1.62 -2.63 26.53
N ARG A 17 -1.06 -2.08 25.45
CA ARG A 17 -0.30 -2.85 24.46
C ARG A 17 0.92 -3.56 25.07
N ALA A 18 1.65 -2.88 25.95
CA ALA A 18 2.78 -3.48 26.67
C ALA A 18 2.34 -4.62 27.61
N ARG A 19 1.20 -4.50 28.31
CA ARG A 19 0.62 -5.59 29.13
C ARG A 19 0.28 -6.81 28.28
N VAL A 20 -0.37 -6.64 27.12
CA VAL A 20 -0.75 -7.75 26.23
C VAL A 20 0.50 -8.45 25.66
N ILE A 21 1.50 -7.69 25.20
CA ILE A 21 2.80 -8.25 24.77
C ILE A 21 3.45 -9.04 25.91
N SER A 22 3.56 -8.44 27.10
CA SER A 22 4.22 -9.08 28.24
C SER A 22 3.50 -10.35 28.67
N ALA A 23 2.17 -10.35 28.74
CA ALA A 23 1.39 -11.52 29.10
C ALA A 23 1.57 -12.67 28.09
N PHE A 24 1.54 -12.36 26.78
CA PHE A 24 1.79 -13.37 25.74
C PHE A 24 3.21 -13.95 25.82
N VAL A 25 4.22 -13.10 25.98
CA VAL A 25 5.63 -13.54 26.10
C VAL A 25 5.82 -14.42 27.35
N THR A 26 5.30 -13.99 28.51
CA THR A 26 5.41 -14.77 29.77
C THR A 26 4.67 -16.10 29.72
N LYS A 27 3.65 -16.24 28.86
CA LYS A 27 2.82 -17.46 28.74
C LYS A 27 3.34 -18.46 27.70
N ASN A 28 3.97 -17.97 26.62
CA ASN A 28 4.21 -18.77 25.40
C ASN A 28 5.68 -18.79 24.92
N LEU A 29 6.58 -17.98 25.48
CA LEU A 29 7.96 -17.79 24.97
C LEU A 29 9.08 -18.15 25.97
N SER A 30 8.75 -18.63 27.17
CA SER A 30 9.73 -18.85 28.26
C SER A 30 10.61 -20.09 28.12
N ASP A 31 10.26 -21.04 27.25
CA ASP A 31 10.76 -22.42 27.33
C ASP A 31 11.55 -22.89 26.08
N ASN A 32 12.12 -21.99 25.26
CA ASN A 32 12.93 -22.35 24.08
C ASN A 32 14.03 -21.31 23.77
N GLU A 33 15.27 -21.54 24.20
CA GLU A 33 16.41 -20.67 23.88
C GLU A 33 17.06 -20.98 22.51
N ASP A 34 16.93 -22.21 21.99
CA ASP A 34 17.68 -22.71 20.82
C ASP A 34 17.21 -22.22 19.42
N ARG A 35 16.16 -21.38 19.33
CA ARG A 35 15.52 -21.03 18.04
C ARG A 35 16.22 -19.93 17.21
N GLN A 36 17.50 -19.67 17.42
CA GLN A 36 18.16 -18.45 16.93
C GLN A 36 18.69 -18.49 15.48
N ASP A 37 18.96 -19.67 14.91
CA ASP A 37 19.71 -19.82 13.64
C ASP A 37 18.89 -20.15 12.37
N ALA A 38 17.56 -20.24 12.45
CA ALA A 38 16.70 -20.71 11.34
C ALA A 38 16.39 -19.65 10.25
N TYR A 39 17.39 -18.92 9.76
CA TYR A 39 17.21 -17.84 8.78
C TYR A 39 17.59 -18.21 7.33
N LYS A 40 16.64 -18.80 6.57
CA LYS A 40 16.60 -18.76 5.08
C LYS A 40 15.24 -19.22 4.54
N ALA A 41 14.94 -18.82 3.30
CA ALA A 41 13.74 -19.15 2.51
C ALA A 41 12.38 -18.87 3.21
N ILE A 42 11.70 -17.79 2.80
CA ILE A 42 10.30 -17.52 3.19
C ILE A 42 9.44 -17.39 1.93
N THR A 43 9.25 -18.54 1.28
CA THR A 43 8.31 -18.82 0.19
C THR A 43 7.74 -20.19 0.47
N GLU A 44 6.44 -20.38 0.20
CA GLU A 44 5.65 -21.57 0.57
C GLU A 44 5.45 -21.71 2.11
N VAL A 45 4.20 -21.93 2.52
CA VAL A 45 3.79 -22.10 3.92
C VAL A 45 2.84 -23.29 3.93
N ASP A 46 3.44 -24.48 3.85
CA ASP A 46 2.71 -25.73 3.62
C ASP A 46 2.26 -26.42 4.92
N ASP A 47 2.54 -25.81 6.08
CA ASP A 47 2.14 -26.32 7.40
C ASP A 47 1.64 -25.20 8.32
N ILE A 48 0.55 -25.51 9.04
CA ILE A 48 -0.09 -24.71 10.08
C ILE A 48 0.77 -24.71 11.36
N SER A 49 1.53 -25.78 11.62
CA SER A 49 2.43 -25.85 12.79
C SER A 49 3.48 -24.74 12.77
N ALA A 50 4.13 -24.54 11.61
CA ALA A 50 5.13 -23.51 11.36
C ALA A 50 4.56 -22.07 11.43
N LEU A 51 3.24 -21.93 11.37
CA LEU A 51 2.55 -20.65 11.59
C LEU A 51 2.27 -20.41 13.07
N ALA A 52 1.73 -21.40 13.79
CA ALA A 52 1.54 -21.30 15.23
C ALA A 52 2.89 -21.01 15.92
N ASP A 53 3.97 -21.66 15.46
CA ASP A 53 5.34 -21.41 15.88
C ASP A 53 5.85 -19.99 15.58
N LYS A 54 5.38 -19.33 14.51
CA LYS A 54 5.81 -17.95 14.13
C LYS A 54 5.01 -16.84 14.78
N ILE A 55 3.74 -17.10 15.12
CA ILE A 55 2.98 -16.24 16.02
C ILE A 55 3.59 -16.34 17.42
N SER A 56 3.94 -17.56 17.85
CA SER A 56 4.57 -17.82 19.15
C SER A 56 6.00 -17.32 19.24
N SER A 57 6.82 -17.40 18.19
CA SER A 57 8.22 -16.91 18.18
C SER A 57 8.36 -15.40 18.35
N GLY A 58 7.25 -14.65 18.25
CA GLY A 58 7.24 -13.21 18.48
C GLY A 58 7.85 -12.39 17.34
N GLU A 59 7.91 -12.88 16.09
CA GLU A 59 8.38 -12.10 14.93
C GLU A 59 7.71 -10.71 14.86
N ALA A 60 6.39 -10.64 15.09
CA ALA A 60 5.64 -9.38 15.14
C ALA A 60 6.00 -8.49 16.35
N ILE A 61 6.41 -9.08 17.47
CA ILE A 61 6.84 -8.38 18.69
C ILE A 61 8.25 -7.80 18.48
N GLU A 62 9.16 -8.53 17.85
CA GLU A 62 10.50 -8.03 17.48
C GLU A 62 10.43 -6.94 16.42
N ALA A 63 9.56 -7.08 15.42
CA ALA A 63 9.23 -5.99 14.50
C ALA A 63 8.68 -4.78 15.27
N HIS A 64 7.79 -4.99 16.26
CA HIS A 64 7.25 -3.91 17.08
C HIS A 64 8.31 -3.18 17.91
N LYS A 65 9.22 -3.91 18.58
CA LYS A 65 10.35 -3.33 19.33
C LYS A 65 11.22 -2.41 18.46
N LYS A 66 11.41 -2.77 17.19
CA LYS A 66 12.27 -2.05 16.23
C LYS A 66 11.56 -0.90 15.50
N THR A 67 10.24 -0.95 15.34
CA THR A 67 9.49 -0.05 14.42
C THR A 67 8.22 0.59 14.98
N ASN A 68 7.77 0.21 16.19
CA ASN A 68 6.50 0.67 16.78
C ASN A 68 5.27 0.45 15.86
N CYS A 69 5.28 -0.62 15.05
CA CYS A 69 4.31 -0.86 13.98
C CYS A 69 2.90 -1.33 14.38
N LEU A 70 2.62 -1.61 15.66
CA LEU A 70 1.36 -2.21 16.13
C LEU A 70 0.54 -1.21 16.95
N THR A 71 -0.76 -1.09 16.68
CA THR A 71 -1.72 -0.30 17.48
C THR A 71 -2.44 -1.22 18.46
N GLU A 72 -3.29 -2.11 17.94
CA GLU A 72 -4.01 -3.12 18.69
C GLU A 72 -3.39 -4.50 18.48
N ILE A 73 -3.46 -5.36 19.50
CA ILE A 73 -2.88 -6.71 19.49
C ILE A 73 -3.96 -7.69 19.86
N LEU A 74 -4.22 -8.66 18.98
CA LEU A 74 -5.38 -9.55 19.05
C LEU A 74 -4.99 -10.96 19.53
N PHE A 75 -3.88 -11.10 20.27
CA PHE A 75 -3.27 -12.41 20.51
C PHE A 75 -4.13 -13.41 21.30
N ASP A 76 -5.08 -12.96 22.11
CA ASP A 76 -6.05 -13.86 22.76
C ASP A 76 -7.10 -14.37 21.75
N ASP A 77 -7.76 -13.48 21.00
CA ASP A 77 -8.64 -13.81 19.86
C ASP A 77 -7.95 -14.71 18.82
N VAL A 78 -6.64 -14.56 18.62
CA VAL A 78 -5.82 -15.38 17.70
C VAL A 78 -5.70 -16.82 18.17
N LEU A 79 -5.48 -17.03 19.47
CA LEU A 79 -5.40 -18.37 20.06
C LEU A 79 -6.76 -19.07 20.04
N GLU A 80 -7.85 -18.34 20.28
CA GLU A 80 -9.22 -18.85 20.13
C GLU A 80 -9.52 -19.22 18.65
N GLN A 81 -9.23 -18.31 17.71
CA GLN A 81 -9.39 -18.57 16.27
C GLN A 81 -8.56 -19.77 15.79
N ALA A 82 -7.31 -19.92 16.25
CA ALA A 82 -6.47 -21.07 15.91
C ALA A 82 -7.10 -22.39 16.42
N GLN A 83 -7.56 -22.42 17.67
CA GLN A 83 -8.22 -23.59 18.26
C GLN A 83 -9.55 -23.93 17.57
N GLU A 84 -10.35 -22.94 17.13
CA GLU A 84 -11.51 -23.19 16.27
C GLU A 84 -11.13 -23.86 14.94
N LEU A 85 -10.05 -23.38 14.30
CA LEU A 85 -9.60 -23.85 12.99
C LEU A 85 -9.06 -25.28 13.08
N ASP A 86 -8.24 -25.58 14.09
CA ASP A 86 -7.74 -26.92 14.37
C ASP A 86 -8.88 -27.90 14.70
N ALA A 87 -9.83 -27.49 15.54
CA ALA A 87 -11.00 -28.31 15.87
C ALA A 87 -11.89 -28.57 14.64
N TYR A 88 -12.07 -27.56 13.78
CA TYR A 88 -12.78 -27.70 12.50
C TYR A 88 -12.07 -28.69 11.57
N TYR A 89 -10.76 -28.54 11.37
CA TYR A 89 -9.98 -29.44 10.52
C TYR A 89 -9.96 -30.87 11.08
N ALA A 90 -9.78 -31.02 12.40
CA ALA A 90 -9.78 -32.32 13.07
C ALA A 90 -11.11 -33.07 12.90
N LYS A 91 -12.24 -32.35 12.88
CA LYS A 91 -13.60 -32.89 12.72
C LYS A 91 -13.99 -33.13 11.25
N GLU A 92 -13.87 -32.11 10.41
CA GLU A 92 -14.39 -32.11 9.02
C GLU A 92 -13.38 -32.68 8.00
N LYS A 93 -12.12 -32.85 8.38
CA LYS A 93 -10.98 -33.24 7.52
C LYS A 93 -10.80 -32.34 6.29
N LYS A 94 -11.16 -31.06 6.44
CA LYS A 94 -11.14 -30.01 5.41
C LYS A 94 -10.77 -28.68 6.04
N THR A 95 -10.19 -27.79 5.24
CA THR A 95 -9.95 -26.40 5.63
C THR A 95 -11.27 -25.60 5.64
N LYS A 96 -11.36 -24.58 6.50
CA LYS A 96 -12.52 -23.67 6.60
C LYS A 96 -12.70 -22.80 5.34
N GLY A 97 -11.62 -22.63 4.57
CA GLY A 97 -11.55 -21.91 3.31
C GLY A 97 -10.10 -21.83 2.80
N PRO A 98 -9.84 -21.09 1.70
CA PRO A 98 -8.51 -21.00 1.08
C PRO A 98 -7.50 -20.18 1.91
N LEU A 99 -7.93 -19.48 2.96
CA LEU A 99 -7.07 -18.72 3.88
C LEU A 99 -7.01 -19.35 5.28
N HIS A 100 -7.42 -20.63 5.44
CA HIS A 100 -7.47 -21.32 6.72
C HIS A 100 -6.13 -21.26 7.48
N GLY A 101 -6.15 -20.63 8.65
CA GLY A 101 -4.96 -20.35 9.47
C GLY A 101 -4.23 -19.06 9.12
N VAL A 102 -4.15 -18.69 7.84
CA VAL A 102 -3.28 -17.62 7.30
C VAL A 102 -3.34 -16.33 8.13
N PRO A 103 -2.20 -15.81 8.62
CA PRO A 103 -2.17 -14.64 9.50
C PRO A 103 -2.33 -13.37 8.67
N ILE A 104 -3.19 -12.46 9.12
CA ILE A 104 -3.36 -11.15 8.49
C ILE A 104 -3.28 -10.04 9.55
N SER A 105 -2.35 -9.12 9.32
CA SER A 105 -2.30 -7.82 10.01
C SER A 105 -3.14 -6.81 9.23
N LEU A 106 -3.96 -6.01 9.92
CA LEU A 106 -4.82 -5.00 9.29
C LEU A 106 -4.33 -3.59 9.62
N LYS A 107 -4.38 -2.66 8.67
CA LYS A 107 -4.13 -1.23 8.96
C LYS A 107 -5.18 -0.70 9.95
N ASP A 108 -4.82 0.18 10.87
CA ASP A 108 -5.74 0.62 11.95
C ASP A 108 -7.08 1.24 11.45
N GLN A 109 -7.19 1.64 10.19
CA GLN A 109 -8.46 2.04 9.55
C GLN A 109 -9.54 0.94 9.47
N PHE A 110 -9.20 -0.36 9.56
CA PHE A 110 -10.20 -1.43 9.46
C PHE A 110 -10.87 -1.68 10.81
N ASN A 111 -12.21 -1.62 10.89
CA ASN A 111 -12.91 -2.06 12.10
C ASN A 111 -12.75 -3.56 12.32
N VAL A 112 -12.28 -3.93 13.51
CA VAL A 112 -12.32 -5.29 14.06
C VAL A 112 -13.11 -5.23 15.35
N LYS A 113 -14.11 -6.09 15.48
CA LYS A 113 -15.02 -6.12 16.62
C LYS A 113 -14.23 -6.18 17.94
N CYS A 114 -14.68 -5.43 18.95
CA CYS A 114 -14.05 -5.29 20.28
C CYS A 114 -12.70 -4.55 20.33
N TYR A 115 -12.14 -4.07 19.21
CA TYR A 115 -10.91 -3.29 19.17
C TYR A 115 -11.14 -1.85 18.67
N ASP A 116 -10.30 -0.91 19.12
CA ASP A 116 -10.37 0.50 18.69
C ASP A 116 -10.05 0.66 17.20
N THR A 117 -10.58 1.71 16.58
CA THR A 117 -10.18 2.22 15.25
C THR A 117 -9.90 3.71 15.40
N THR A 118 -8.63 4.09 15.46
CA THR A 118 -8.22 5.44 15.89
C THR A 118 -7.99 6.41 14.74
N LEU A 119 -7.56 5.91 13.57
CA LEU A 119 -7.04 6.73 12.45
C LEU A 119 -5.90 7.70 12.85
N GLY A 120 -5.22 7.43 13.97
CA GLY A 120 -4.18 8.31 14.52
C GLY A 120 -4.71 9.50 15.34
N TYR A 121 -6.00 9.49 15.73
CA TYR A 121 -6.59 10.50 16.61
C TYR A 121 -6.85 9.94 18.02
N THR A 122 -6.45 10.67 19.07
CA THR A 122 -6.69 10.24 20.46
C THR A 122 -8.17 10.35 20.84
N SER A 123 -8.91 11.25 20.17
CA SER A 123 -10.36 11.38 20.24
C SER A 123 -11.12 10.09 19.87
N LYS A 124 -10.49 9.14 19.18
CA LYS A 124 -11.08 7.86 18.74
C LYS A 124 -10.56 6.63 19.52
N ALA A 125 -9.71 6.82 20.53
CA ALA A 125 -9.28 5.74 21.43
C ALA A 125 -10.38 5.38 22.47
N PHE A 126 -10.31 4.16 22.99
CA PHE A 126 -11.26 3.58 23.96
C PHE A 126 -12.72 3.58 23.47
N LYS A 127 -12.91 3.41 22.16
CA LYS A 127 -14.19 3.37 21.45
C LYS A 127 -14.18 2.13 20.52
N PRO A 128 -14.17 0.92 21.08
CA PRO A 128 -14.02 -0.31 20.31
C PRO A 128 -15.16 -0.50 19.31
N ALA A 129 -14.83 -1.01 18.12
CA ALA A 129 -15.81 -1.27 17.08
C ALA A 129 -16.82 -2.33 17.53
N LYS A 130 -18.11 -2.07 17.29
CA LYS A 130 -19.21 -2.97 17.68
C LYS A 130 -19.30 -4.23 16.82
N ASP A 131 -18.69 -4.20 15.63
CA ASP A 131 -18.79 -5.21 14.60
C ASP A 131 -17.56 -5.14 13.67
N ASP A 132 -17.26 -6.24 12.97
CA ASP A 132 -16.18 -6.34 11.99
C ASP A 132 -16.54 -5.62 10.68
N ALA A 133 -15.55 -5.00 10.03
CA ALA A 133 -15.67 -4.50 8.67
C ALA A 133 -15.98 -5.63 7.67
N VAL A 134 -16.60 -5.31 6.54
CA VAL A 134 -17.03 -6.30 5.52
C VAL A 134 -15.85 -7.13 5.02
N LEU A 135 -14.68 -6.50 4.78
CA LEU A 135 -13.46 -7.22 4.43
C LEU A 135 -13.01 -8.18 5.55
N VAL A 136 -13.07 -7.75 6.81
CA VAL A 136 -12.64 -8.57 7.96
C VAL A 136 -13.55 -9.79 8.15
N LYS A 137 -14.87 -9.63 7.94
CA LYS A 137 -15.83 -10.75 7.88
C LYS A 137 -15.52 -11.73 6.77
N ILE A 138 -15.19 -11.23 5.57
CA ILE A 138 -14.78 -12.05 4.42
C ILE A 138 -13.50 -12.84 4.73
N LEU A 139 -12.48 -12.20 5.30
CA LEU A 139 -11.21 -12.85 5.66
C LEU A 139 -11.41 -13.94 6.73
N LYS A 140 -12.14 -13.65 7.82
CA LYS A 140 -12.48 -14.63 8.87
C LYS A 140 -13.33 -15.79 8.32
N LYS A 141 -14.25 -15.53 7.37
CA LYS A 141 -15.05 -16.55 6.66
C LYS A 141 -14.17 -17.47 5.81
N LEU A 142 -13.19 -16.91 5.09
CA LEU A 142 -12.21 -17.66 4.29
C LEU A 142 -11.19 -18.42 5.17
N GLY A 143 -11.22 -18.22 6.49
CA GLY A 143 -10.43 -18.93 7.49
C GLY A 143 -9.17 -18.21 7.97
N ALA A 144 -8.94 -16.96 7.56
CA ALA A 144 -7.78 -16.17 7.97
C ALA A 144 -7.86 -15.74 9.44
N VAL A 145 -6.71 -15.66 10.10
CA VAL A 145 -6.56 -15.28 11.51
C VAL A 145 -6.06 -13.84 11.60
N ILE A 146 -6.83 -12.96 12.24
CA ILE A 146 -6.48 -11.53 12.34
C ILE A 146 -5.58 -11.30 13.56
N ILE A 147 -4.29 -11.02 13.33
CA ILE A 147 -3.27 -11.04 14.40
C ILE A 147 -3.04 -9.71 15.12
N CYS A 148 -3.17 -8.59 14.41
CA CYS A 148 -2.91 -7.26 14.95
C CYS A 148 -3.53 -6.16 14.07
N LYS A 149 -3.65 -4.96 14.64
CA LYS A 149 -3.84 -3.72 13.89
C LYS A 149 -2.51 -2.96 13.81
N THR A 150 -2.23 -2.35 12.66
CA THR A 150 -0.94 -1.70 12.36
C THR A 150 -1.04 -0.19 12.27
N ASN A 151 0.05 0.45 12.70
CA ASN A 151 0.17 1.89 12.83
C ASN A 151 0.15 2.60 11.46
N LEU A 152 -0.26 3.86 11.46
CA LEU A 152 -0.49 4.68 10.26
C LEU A 152 -0.23 6.16 10.54
N PRO A 153 0.09 6.98 9.51
CA PRO A 153 0.03 8.42 9.65
C PRO A 153 -1.43 8.87 9.83
N GLN A 154 -1.62 9.94 10.60
CA GLN A 154 -2.93 10.57 10.81
C GLN A 154 -3.52 11.03 9.44
N SER A 155 -4.77 10.65 9.16
CA SER A 155 -5.56 10.85 7.92
C SER A 155 -5.21 10.01 6.66
N ILE A 156 -6.26 9.40 6.05
CA ILE A 156 -6.22 8.41 4.94
C ILE A 156 -7.52 8.42 4.12
N MET A 157 -7.47 8.02 2.83
CA MET A 157 -8.60 7.59 1.96
C MET A 157 -8.21 6.32 1.15
N SER A 158 -8.97 5.20 1.13
CA SER A 158 -8.58 3.93 0.41
C SER A 158 -9.67 2.81 0.15
N SER A 159 -10.44 2.69 -0.96
CA SER A 159 -11.51 1.67 -1.28
C SER A 159 -11.67 1.09 -2.74
N ARG A 160 -11.36 -0.20 -3.01
CA ARG A 160 -11.93 -1.01 -4.16
C ARG A 160 -12.45 -2.36 -3.64
N LEU A 161 -11.60 -3.05 -2.89
CA LEU A 161 -12.02 -4.11 -1.97
C LEU A 161 -13.03 -3.51 -0.95
N PRO A 162 -13.91 -4.32 -0.35
CA PRO A 162 -15.02 -3.82 0.47
C PRO A 162 -14.60 -2.90 1.62
N TYR A 163 -15.33 -1.80 1.74
CA TYR A 163 -15.05 -0.63 2.56
C TYR A 163 -16.07 -0.37 3.68
N GLY A 164 -17.19 -1.11 3.69
CA GLY A 164 -18.13 -1.10 4.81
C GLY A 164 -17.42 -1.40 6.14
N GLY A 165 -17.36 -0.39 7.03
CA GLY A 165 -16.62 -0.47 8.30
C GLY A 165 -15.15 -0.05 8.24
N VAL A 166 -14.73 0.70 7.22
CA VAL A 166 -13.35 1.20 7.08
C VAL A 166 -13.35 2.74 7.00
N PRO A 167 -13.42 3.46 8.14
CA PRO A 167 -13.49 4.92 8.15
C PRO A 167 -12.26 5.62 7.57
N VAL A 168 -12.49 6.85 7.13
CA VAL A 168 -11.52 7.80 6.54
C VAL A 168 -11.62 9.15 7.25
N SER A 169 -10.70 10.07 6.96
CA SER A 169 -10.67 11.43 7.56
C SER A 169 -11.35 12.52 6.73
N THR A 170 -12.07 12.13 5.67
CA THR A 170 -12.76 12.99 4.70
C THR A 170 -13.97 12.23 4.12
N ASP A 171 -14.76 11.60 4.99
CA ASP A 171 -15.86 10.71 4.56
C ASP A 171 -16.97 11.51 3.87
N GLY A 172 -17.44 11.02 2.71
CA GLY A 172 -18.27 11.79 1.78
C GLY A 172 -17.51 12.55 0.69
N GLN A 173 -16.17 12.59 0.72
CA GLN A 173 -15.37 12.99 -0.45
C GLN A 173 -15.26 11.81 -1.44
N GLU A 174 -16.33 11.62 -2.23
CA GLU A 174 -16.49 10.51 -3.18
C GLU A 174 -15.91 10.80 -4.58
N HIS A 175 -15.47 12.02 -4.89
CA HIS A 175 -15.04 12.41 -6.25
C HIS A 175 -13.59 12.02 -6.55
N VAL A 176 -12.76 11.82 -5.53
CA VAL A 176 -11.56 10.99 -5.64
C VAL A 176 -11.68 9.82 -4.67
N PRO A 177 -12.17 8.65 -5.12
CA PRO A 177 -11.96 7.42 -4.36
C PRO A 177 -10.44 7.18 -4.33
N SER A 178 -9.76 7.12 -3.18
CA SER A 178 -9.90 6.04 -2.23
C SER A 178 -9.74 4.68 -2.95
N SER A 179 -8.58 4.00 -2.91
CA SER A 179 -8.45 2.55 -3.22
C SER A 179 -7.69 1.72 -2.14
N ILE A 180 -8.20 0.54 -1.71
CA ILE A 180 -7.47 -0.47 -0.87
C ILE A 180 -7.09 -1.69 -1.71
N GLY A 181 -5.89 -2.19 -1.47
CA GLY A 181 -5.39 -3.50 -1.89
C GLY A 181 -4.57 -4.20 -0.79
N PRO A 182 -4.17 -5.46 -1.00
CA PRO A 182 -3.30 -6.19 -0.09
C PRO A 182 -1.82 -5.75 -0.19
N LEU A 183 -1.05 -6.02 0.88
CA LEU A 183 0.41 -5.98 0.87
C LEU A 183 0.94 -7.35 1.32
N ALA A 184 1.89 -7.92 0.58
CA ALA A 184 2.48 -9.21 0.91
C ALA A 184 3.92 -9.35 0.39
N ARG A 185 4.64 -10.38 0.87
CA ARG A 185 6.02 -10.71 0.45
C ARG A 185 6.11 -11.40 -0.92
N SER A 186 4.99 -11.76 -1.54
CA SER A 186 4.95 -12.35 -2.88
C SER A 186 3.75 -11.84 -3.67
N LEU A 187 3.91 -11.73 -4.99
CA LEU A 187 2.81 -11.38 -5.89
C LEU A 187 1.74 -12.48 -5.95
N SER A 188 2.13 -13.75 -5.77
CA SER A 188 1.20 -14.88 -5.64
C SER A 188 0.20 -14.66 -4.49
N THR A 189 0.67 -14.23 -3.32
CA THR A 189 -0.20 -13.91 -2.17
C THR A 189 -1.17 -12.76 -2.49
N ILE A 190 -0.70 -11.70 -3.19
CA ILE A 190 -1.54 -10.58 -3.62
C ILE A 190 -2.62 -11.05 -4.60
N TYR A 191 -2.24 -11.85 -5.60
CA TYR A 191 -3.14 -12.44 -6.59
C TYR A 191 -4.22 -13.31 -5.93
N HIS A 192 -3.81 -14.29 -5.10
CA HIS A 192 -4.75 -15.19 -4.44
C HIS A 192 -5.68 -14.46 -3.48
N LEU A 193 -5.19 -13.53 -2.65
CA LEU A 193 -6.07 -12.79 -1.75
C LEU A 193 -7.11 -11.95 -2.52
N THR A 194 -6.67 -11.25 -3.56
CA THR A 194 -7.56 -10.42 -4.41
C THR A 194 -8.63 -11.28 -5.08
N LYS A 195 -8.22 -12.43 -5.66
CA LYS A 195 -9.12 -13.39 -6.29
C LYS A 195 -10.15 -13.96 -5.31
N GLU A 196 -9.70 -14.50 -4.17
CA GLU A 196 -10.60 -15.15 -3.21
C GLU A 196 -11.56 -14.15 -2.54
N ILE A 197 -11.16 -12.88 -2.33
CA ILE A 197 -12.06 -11.82 -1.88
C ILE A 197 -13.12 -11.53 -2.96
N THR A 198 -12.74 -11.35 -4.22
CA THR A 198 -13.68 -11.11 -5.33
C THR A 198 -14.67 -12.26 -5.51
N LEU A 199 -14.22 -13.51 -5.31
CA LEU A 199 -15.06 -14.71 -5.35
C LEU A 199 -16.09 -14.80 -4.19
N GLN A 200 -15.99 -13.97 -3.15
CA GLN A 200 -17.04 -13.85 -2.11
C GLN A 200 -18.14 -12.84 -2.46
N GLU A 201 -18.16 -12.30 -3.68
CA GLU A 201 -19.18 -11.37 -4.19
C GLU A 201 -19.42 -10.16 -3.25
N PRO A 202 -18.38 -9.39 -2.89
CA PRO A 202 -18.45 -8.38 -1.83
C PRO A 202 -19.50 -7.28 -2.06
N TRP A 203 -19.87 -7.03 -3.32
CA TRP A 203 -20.99 -6.13 -3.71
C TRP A 203 -22.37 -6.55 -3.17
N LYS A 204 -22.52 -7.79 -2.67
CA LYS A 204 -23.74 -8.23 -1.95
C LYS A 204 -23.76 -7.80 -0.47
N GLN A 205 -22.65 -7.26 0.04
CA GLN A 205 -22.48 -6.81 1.43
C GLN A 205 -22.09 -5.33 1.53
N ASP A 206 -21.59 -4.73 0.45
CA ASP A 206 -21.16 -3.34 0.38
C ASP A 206 -21.54 -2.70 -0.96
N CYS A 207 -22.30 -1.60 -0.91
CA CYS A 207 -22.74 -0.86 -2.10
C CYS A 207 -21.64 0.01 -2.75
N ARG A 208 -20.50 0.25 -2.07
CA ARG A 208 -19.31 0.88 -2.68
C ARG A 208 -18.51 -0.08 -3.57
N CYS A 209 -18.76 -1.40 -3.53
CA CYS A 209 -18.11 -2.37 -4.41
C CYS A 209 -18.78 -2.48 -5.79
N VAL A 210 -18.00 -2.32 -6.86
CA VAL A 210 -18.44 -2.58 -8.24
C VAL A 210 -18.71 -4.10 -8.43
N PRO A 211 -19.86 -4.51 -9.01
CA PRO A 211 -20.25 -5.92 -9.11
C PRO A 211 -19.57 -6.66 -10.28
N ILE A 212 -18.24 -6.78 -10.23
CA ILE A 212 -17.41 -7.45 -11.23
C ILE A 212 -16.83 -8.75 -10.66
N PRO A 213 -17.14 -9.93 -11.24
CA PRO A 213 -16.52 -11.20 -10.87
C PRO A 213 -15.08 -11.29 -11.39
N TRP A 214 -14.29 -12.18 -10.79
CA TRP A 214 -12.89 -12.40 -11.17
C TRP A 214 -12.75 -12.96 -12.60
N ARG A 215 -12.07 -12.20 -13.48
CA ARG A 215 -11.88 -12.55 -14.90
C ARG A 215 -10.58 -13.32 -15.11
N GLN A 216 -10.60 -14.61 -14.77
CA GLN A 216 -9.44 -15.50 -14.95
C GLN A 216 -8.89 -15.47 -16.39
N SER A 217 -9.77 -15.37 -17.39
CA SER A 217 -9.37 -15.29 -18.81
C SER A 217 -8.51 -14.07 -19.14
N GLU A 218 -8.72 -12.92 -18.49
CA GLU A 218 -7.92 -11.72 -18.70
C GLU A 218 -6.51 -11.90 -18.13
N TYR A 219 -6.41 -12.51 -16.94
CA TYR A 219 -5.12 -12.87 -16.33
C TYR A 219 -4.36 -13.86 -17.23
N ASP A 220 -4.99 -14.98 -17.57
CA ASP A 220 -4.37 -16.06 -18.34
C ASP A 220 -3.94 -15.59 -19.74
N MET A 221 -4.78 -14.80 -20.42
CA MET A 221 -4.44 -14.20 -21.73
C MET A 221 -3.26 -13.23 -21.61
N THR A 222 -3.24 -12.39 -20.58
CA THR A 222 -2.18 -11.39 -20.38
C THR A 222 -0.83 -12.05 -20.06
N VAL A 223 -0.79 -13.04 -19.16
CA VAL A 223 0.47 -13.76 -18.82
C VAL A 223 1.06 -14.46 -20.05
N ASN A 224 0.23 -15.01 -20.93
CA ASN A 224 0.68 -15.74 -22.12
C ASN A 224 0.91 -14.85 -23.36
N SER A 225 0.76 -13.53 -23.24
CA SER A 225 0.85 -12.59 -24.39
C SER A 225 2.13 -11.77 -24.42
N LYS A 226 2.65 -11.50 -25.62
CA LYS A 226 3.71 -10.51 -25.84
C LYS A 226 3.12 -9.10 -25.82
N LEU A 227 3.05 -8.58 -24.59
CA LEU A 227 2.60 -7.25 -24.16
C LEU A 227 3.25 -6.08 -24.91
N THR A 228 2.55 -4.95 -24.87
CA THR A 228 3.04 -3.60 -25.19
C THR A 228 3.14 -2.80 -23.90
N VAL A 229 4.36 -2.51 -23.45
CA VAL A 229 4.61 -1.85 -22.16
C VAL A 229 5.04 -0.40 -22.38
N GLY A 230 4.29 0.54 -21.78
CA GLY A 230 4.70 1.92 -21.65
C GLY A 230 5.81 2.04 -20.59
N VAL A 231 6.85 2.81 -20.84
CA VAL A 231 7.94 3.04 -19.89
C VAL A 231 8.05 4.54 -19.61
N LEU A 232 7.68 4.96 -18.40
CA LEU A 232 7.88 6.34 -17.94
C LEU A 232 9.00 6.35 -16.91
N TYR A 233 10.07 7.08 -17.21
CA TYR A 233 11.19 7.23 -16.28
C TYR A 233 10.99 8.38 -15.28
N ASP A 234 10.28 9.43 -15.67
CA ASP A 234 10.30 10.73 -15.00
C ASP A 234 8.91 11.39 -15.12
N ASP A 235 8.37 11.93 -14.03
CA ASP A 235 7.06 12.61 -14.00
C ASP A 235 7.10 14.06 -14.53
N GLY A 236 8.28 14.55 -14.91
CA GLY A 236 8.49 15.91 -15.42
C GLY A 236 8.54 16.99 -14.34
N VAL A 237 8.30 16.65 -13.06
CA VAL A 237 8.26 17.59 -11.95
C VAL A 237 9.41 17.36 -10.97
N VAL A 238 9.72 16.10 -10.64
CA VAL A 238 10.84 15.72 -9.77
C VAL A 238 11.61 14.55 -10.38
N LYS A 239 12.85 14.78 -10.79
CA LYS A 239 13.75 13.81 -11.43
C LYS A 239 14.07 12.66 -10.45
N PRO A 240 13.94 11.38 -10.86
CA PRO A 240 14.29 10.25 -10.00
C PRO A 240 15.80 10.10 -9.80
N HIS A 241 16.20 9.60 -8.63
CA HIS A 241 17.58 9.22 -8.30
C HIS A 241 18.17 8.18 -9.28
N PRO A 242 19.50 8.10 -9.46
CA PRO A 242 20.14 7.22 -10.44
C PRO A 242 19.73 5.74 -10.29
N SER A 243 19.65 5.26 -9.06
CA SER A 243 19.24 3.89 -8.71
C SER A 243 17.83 3.55 -9.20
N ILE A 244 16.89 4.51 -9.09
CA ILE A 244 15.52 4.39 -9.56
C ILE A 244 15.49 4.29 -11.09
N VAL A 245 16.14 5.23 -11.78
CA VAL A 245 16.21 5.27 -13.25
C VAL A 245 16.83 3.99 -13.80
N ARG A 246 17.92 3.51 -13.18
CA ARG A 246 18.58 2.25 -13.54
C ARG A 246 17.65 1.06 -13.42
N VAL A 247 16.92 0.89 -12.31
CA VAL A 247 16.07 -0.29 -12.10
C VAL A 247 14.91 -0.32 -13.10
N ILE A 248 14.29 0.82 -13.41
CA ILE A 248 13.30 0.93 -14.50
C ILE A 248 13.93 0.55 -15.85
N ALA A 249 15.16 1.00 -16.13
CA ALA A 249 15.86 0.63 -17.36
C ALA A 249 16.22 -0.87 -17.44
N GLN A 250 16.61 -1.49 -16.32
CA GLN A 250 16.88 -2.93 -16.24
C GLN A 250 15.61 -3.77 -16.46
N ALA A 251 14.48 -3.34 -15.90
CA ALA A 251 13.17 -3.95 -16.10
C ALA A 251 12.67 -3.82 -17.55
N ALA A 252 12.77 -2.62 -18.13
CA ALA A 252 12.48 -2.39 -19.54
C ALA A 252 13.36 -3.28 -20.44
N ALA A 253 14.66 -3.36 -20.15
CA ALA A 253 15.60 -4.24 -20.86
C ALA A 253 15.37 -5.74 -20.62
N ALA A 254 14.61 -6.14 -19.59
CA ALA A 254 14.19 -7.53 -19.38
C ALA A 254 13.01 -7.87 -20.29
N LEU A 255 11.96 -7.03 -20.26
CA LEU A 255 10.79 -7.14 -21.12
C LEU A 255 11.17 -7.12 -22.61
N ALA A 256 12.07 -6.22 -23.02
CA ALA A 256 12.54 -6.16 -24.41
C ALA A 256 13.34 -7.41 -24.82
N ALA A 257 14.10 -8.03 -23.91
CA ALA A 257 14.88 -9.25 -24.19
C ALA A 257 13.97 -10.48 -24.39
N ASP A 258 12.86 -10.56 -23.65
CA ASP A 258 11.82 -11.57 -23.86
C ASP A 258 10.88 -11.24 -25.07
N GLY A 259 11.12 -10.11 -25.75
CA GLY A 259 10.40 -9.74 -26.99
C GLY A 259 9.05 -9.06 -26.78
N HIS A 260 8.80 -8.49 -25.60
CA HIS A 260 7.73 -7.50 -25.40
C HIS A 260 8.03 -6.21 -26.17
N GLU A 261 6.99 -5.46 -26.55
CA GLU A 261 7.16 -4.16 -27.17
C GLU A 261 7.27 -3.06 -26.12
N LEU A 262 8.23 -2.16 -26.26
CA LEU A 262 8.35 -0.98 -25.39
C LEU A 262 7.88 0.29 -26.12
N VAL A 263 7.18 1.16 -25.40
CA VAL A 263 6.80 2.51 -25.83
C VAL A 263 7.28 3.51 -24.79
N MET A 264 7.99 4.57 -25.20
CA MET A 264 8.38 5.63 -24.27
C MET A 264 7.13 6.41 -23.84
N TRP A 265 6.75 6.33 -22.58
CA TRP A 265 5.56 6.97 -22.05
C TRP A 265 5.92 8.33 -21.46
N LYS A 266 5.33 9.39 -22.02
CA LYS A 266 5.59 10.78 -21.60
C LYS A 266 4.79 11.16 -20.36
N PRO A 267 5.28 12.11 -19.52
CA PRO A 267 4.53 12.64 -18.39
C PRO A 267 3.40 13.60 -18.75
N ASP A 268 3.08 13.83 -20.04
CA ASP A 268 2.00 14.73 -20.48
C ASP A 268 0.70 14.52 -19.65
N LEU A 269 0.07 15.62 -19.21
CA LEU A 269 -1.08 15.67 -18.28
C LEU A 269 -0.79 15.32 -16.80
N HIS A 270 0.42 14.89 -16.40
CA HIS A 270 0.72 14.56 -15.00
C HIS A 270 0.64 15.77 -14.07
N ALA A 271 1.18 16.92 -14.48
CA ALA A 271 1.18 18.14 -13.67
C ALA A 271 -0.25 18.61 -13.35
N GLU A 272 -1.12 18.68 -14.35
CA GLU A 272 -2.52 19.08 -14.20
C GLU A 272 -3.32 18.05 -13.38
N CYS A 273 -3.01 16.76 -13.50
CA CYS A 273 -3.59 15.74 -12.62
C CYS A 273 -3.15 15.90 -11.16
N ILE A 274 -1.88 16.27 -10.92
CA ILE A 274 -1.37 16.49 -9.57
C ILE A 274 -1.94 17.77 -8.95
N GLU A 275 -2.11 18.84 -9.74
CA GLU A 275 -2.78 20.09 -9.33
C GLU A 275 -4.22 19.84 -8.90
N VAL A 276 -5.02 19.17 -9.73
CA VAL A 276 -6.42 18.86 -9.43
C VAL A 276 -6.52 17.90 -8.24
N MET A 277 -5.62 16.92 -8.12
CA MET A 277 -5.53 16.04 -6.94
C MET A 277 -5.22 16.83 -5.65
N ASP A 278 -4.33 17.82 -5.73
CA ASP A 278 -3.98 18.67 -4.59
C ASP A 278 -5.11 19.62 -4.18
N ALA A 279 -5.92 20.09 -5.13
CA ALA A 279 -7.15 20.81 -4.82
C ALA A 279 -8.12 19.91 -4.02
N TYR A 280 -8.34 18.65 -4.44
CA TYR A 280 -9.22 17.69 -3.74
C TYR A 280 -8.85 17.42 -2.29
N PHE A 281 -7.57 17.53 -1.92
CA PHE A 281 -7.11 17.40 -0.53
C PHE A 281 -7.41 18.63 0.36
N THR A 282 -8.00 19.70 -0.18
CA THR A 282 -8.20 20.97 0.55
C THR A 282 -9.60 21.59 0.38
N VAL A 283 -10.55 20.88 -0.26
CA VAL A 283 -11.89 21.41 -0.59
C VAL A 283 -12.75 21.75 0.63
N ASP A 284 -12.50 21.11 1.77
CA ASP A 284 -13.12 21.36 3.08
C ASP A 284 -12.35 22.41 3.91
N GLY A 285 -11.15 22.83 3.48
CA GLY A 285 -10.22 23.64 4.27
C GLY A 285 -9.54 22.87 5.41
N GLY A 286 -9.49 21.54 5.36
CA GLY A 286 -8.98 20.69 6.43
C GLY A 286 -9.85 20.64 7.68
N GLU A 287 -11.13 21.01 7.58
CA GLU A 287 -12.12 21.08 8.67
C GLU A 287 -12.37 19.71 9.32
N ASP A 288 -12.46 18.62 8.55
CA ASP A 288 -12.69 17.28 9.12
C ASP A 288 -11.49 16.82 9.98
N ILE A 289 -10.28 16.96 9.43
CA ILE A 289 -9.03 16.65 10.14
C ILE A 289 -8.87 17.56 11.37
N ARG A 290 -9.18 18.85 11.23
CA ARG A 290 -9.13 19.83 12.32
C ARG A 290 -10.04 19.42 13.48
N ARG A 291 -11.30 19.06 13.19
CA ARG A 291 -12.28 18.60 14.20
C ARG A 291 -11.82 17.35 14.94
N ASP A 292 -11.31 16.34 14.21
CA ASP A 292 -10.84 15.09 14.82
C ASP A 292 -9.65 15.30 15.77
N VAL A 293 -8.72 16.20 15.40
CA VAL A 293 -7.54 16.60 16.22
C VAL A 293 -7.96 17.44 17.42
N GLU A 294 -8.74 18.50 17.21
CA GLU A 294 -9.19 19.41 18.27
C GLU A 294 -10.08 18.70 19.30
N ALA A 295 -10.86 17.69 18.90
CA ALA A 295 -11.65 16.85 19.80
C ALA A 295 -10.81 15.92 20.71
N GLY A 296 -9.54 15.67 20.39
CA GLY A 296 -8.59 14.93 21.24
C GLY A 296 -7.64 15.85 22.01
N GLY A 297 -7.30 17.00 21.43
CA GLY A 297 -6.42 18.00 22.00
C GLY A 297 -4.93 17.73 21.77
N GLU A 298 -4.57 16.70 20.99
CA GLU A 298 -3.20 16.51 20.49
C GLU A 298 -2.76 17.65 19.55
N PRO A 299 -1.45 17.93 19.46
CA PRO A 299 -0.92 18.80 18.41
C PRO A 299 -0.99 18.11 17.05
N PHE A 300 -1.18 18.89 15.97
CA PHE A 300 -0.99 18.40 14.61
C PHE A 300 0.46 17.90 14.41
N ILE A 301 0.63 16.80 13.68
CA ILE A 301 1.94 16.39 13.17
C ILE A 301 2.37 17.42 12.10
N PRO A 302 3.63 17.89 12.03
CA PRO A 302 4.01 18.99 11.13
C PRO A 302 3.72 18.79 9.63
N SER A 303 3.60 17.55 9.15
CA SER A 303 3.14 17.24 7.79
C SER A 303 1.62 17.44 7.62
N VAL A 304 0.83 17.08 8.63
CA VAL A 304 -0.63 17.28 8.68
C VAL A 304 -0.97 18.75 8.88
N GLU A 305 -0.23 19.47 9.72
CA GLU A 305 -0.38 20.92 9.90
C GLU A 305 -0.18 21.69 8.59
N ARG A 306 0.85 21.31 7.80
CA ARG A 306 1.07 21.87 6.45
C ARG A 306 -0.04 21.53 5.47
N LEU A 307 -0.72 20.39 5.62
CA LEU A 307 -1.84 20.00 4.76
C LEU A 307 -3.11 20.77 5.12
N VAL A 308 -3.50 20.73 6.40
CA VAL A 308 -4.71 21.35 6.96
C VAL A 308 -4.72 22.87 6.78
N ASN A 309 -3.55 23.51 6.79
CA ASN A 309 -3.44 24.96 6.57
C ASN A 309 -3.07 25.35 5.11
N ARG A 310 -3.10 24.39 4.16
CA ARG A 310 -2.73 24.64 2.74
C ARG A 310 -3.80 25.39 1.95
N GLY A 311 -5.07 25.22 2.30
CA GLY A 311 -6.22 25.72 1.53
C GLY A 311 -7.31 26.33 2.39
N LYS A 312 -8.48 26.53 1.77
CA LYS A 312 -9.70 27.09 2.38
C LYS A 312 -10.91 26.32 1.84
N PRO A 313 -12.01 26.20 2.61
CA PRO A 313 -13.22 25.56 2.10
C PRO A 313 -13.72 26.29 0.84
N ILE A 314 -14.08 25.53 -0.19
CA ILE A 314 -14.63 26.05 -1.44
C ILE A 314 -16.15 25.91 -1.49
N SER A 315 -16.83 26.64 -2.37
CA SER A 315 -18.29 26.47 -2.47
C SER A 315 -18.64 25.15 -3.17
N VAL A 316 -19.87 24.67 -2.96
CA VAL A 316 -20.43 23.50 -3.67
C VAL A 316 -20.38 23.71 -5.19
N PHE A 317 -20.55 24.95 -5.67
CA PHE A 317 -20.43 25.28 -7.08
C PHE A 317 -18.99 25.13 -7.59
N ASP A 318 -17.99 25.58 -6.83
CA ASP A 318 -16.57 25.46 -7.20
C ASP A 318 -16.12 24.01 -7.19
N TYR A 319 -16.58 23.23 -6.20
CA TYR A 319 -16.39 21.78 -6.16
C TYR A 319 -16.98 21.10 -7.40
N TRP A 320 -18.17 21.51 -7.87
CA TRP A 320 -18.71 21.01 -9.14
C TRP A 320 -17.88 21.43 -10.37
N GLN A 321 -17.15 22.56 -10.33
CA GLN A 321 -16.21 22.91 -11.40
C GLN A 321 -14.98 21.99 -11.37
N LEU A 322 -14.43 21.71 -10.18
CA LEU A 322 -13.34 20.74 -9.97
C LEU A 322 -13.74 19.33 -10.43
N ASN A 323 -15.00 18.92 -10.18
CA ASN A 323 -15.55 17.64 -10.60
C ASN A 323 -15.81 17.56 -12.12
N LYS A 324 -15.94 18.68 -12.84
CA LYS A 324 -15.85 18.70 -14.30
C LYS A 324 -14.39 18.57 -14.75
N ARG A 325 -13.49 19.36 -14.15
CA ARG A 325 -12.07 19.38 -14.51
C ARG A 325 -11.38 18.01 -14.34
N LYS A 326 -11.71 17.25 -13.28
CA LYS A 326 -11.29 15.85 -13.14
C LYS A 326 -11.72 14.99 -14.33
N ARG A 327 -12.99 15.09 -14.74
CA ARG A 327 -13.53 14.27 -15.85
C ARG A 327 -12.94 14.64 -17.20
N GLU A 328 -12.66 15.93 -17.43
CA GLU A 328 -11.89 16.39 -18.60
C GLU A 328 -10.50 15.74 -18.65
N LEU A 329 -9.78 15.74 -17.52
CA LEU A 329 -8.45 15.11 -17.43
C LEU A 329 -8.50 13.59 -17.57
N GLN A 330 -9.49 12.91 -16.96
CA GLN A 330 -9.69 11.46 -17.13
C GLN A 330 -9.94 11.09 -18.60
N GLN A 331 -10.78 11.87 -19.31
CA GLN A 331 -11.05 11.67 -20.73
C GLN A 331 -9.79 11.92 -21.57
N ALA A 332 -9.08 13.03 -21.35
CA ALA A 332 -7.85 13.35 -22.06
C ALA A 332 -6.73 12.31 -21.82
N TYR A 333 -6.65 11.72 -20.62
CA TYR A 333 -5.67 10.66 -20.32
C TYR A 333 -6.04 9.32 -20.98
N LEU A 334 -7.34 9.00 -21.07
CA LEU A 334 -7.83 7.85 -21.83
C LEU A 334 -7.57 8.00 -23.33
N GLU A 335 -7.78 9.20 -23.88
CA GLU A 335 -7.45 9.52 -25.28
C GLU A 335 -5.93 9.43 -25.53
N LYS A 336 -5.10 9.99 -24.63
CA LYS A 336 -3.64 9.82 -24.65
C LYS A 336 -3.25 8.33 -24.68
N TRP A 337 -3.88 7.50 -23.84
CA TRP A 337 -3.60 6.06 -23.80
C TRP A 337 -3.96 5.35 -25.10
N ASN A 338 -5.18 5.58 -25.61
CA ASN A 338 -5.65 4.95 -26.85
C ASN A 338 -4.83 5.40 -28.08
N ASN A 339 -4.32 6.63 -28.08
CA ASN A 339 -3.47 7.18 -29.14
C ASN A 339 -1.97 6.84 -29.00
N THR A 340 -1.54 6.29 -27.85
CA THR A 340 -0.14 5.89 -27.62
C THR A 340 0.09 4.46 -28.11
N LEU A 341 0.61 4.35 -29.33
CA LEU A 341 0.79 3.08 -30.04
C LEU A 341 2.25 2.61 -30.12
N SER A 342 2.43 1.29 -30.20
CA SER A 342 3.70 0.63 -30.49
C SER A 342 4.12 0.81 -31.95
N LYS A 343 5.36 0.41 -32.28
CA LYS A 343 5.86 0.33 -33.66
C LYS A 343 5.05 -0.63 -34.56
N LYS A 344 4.24 -1.53 -33.98
CA LYS A 344 3.30 -2.42 -34.69
C LYS A 344 1.84 -1.93 -34.61
N GLY A 345 1.58 -0.73 -34.11
CA GLY A 345 0.23 -0.17 -34.00
C GLY A 345 -0.61 -0.72 -32.84
N LYS A 346 0.00 -1.45 -31.90
CA LYS A 346 -0.71 -1.92 -30.68
C LYS A 346 -0.84 -0.79 -29.66
N THR A 347 -1.99 -0.69 -28.99
CA THR A 347 -2.13 0.12 -27.77
C THR A 347 -1.27 -0.43 -26.63
N VAL A 348 -0.86 0.44 -25.70
CA VAL A 348 -0.21 0.02 -24.45
C VAL A 348 -1.15 -0.83 -23.59
N ASP A 349 -0.63 -1.94 -23.05
CA ASP A 349 -1.32 -2.85 -22.13
C ASP A 349 -1.18 -2.40 -20.66
N ALA A 350 0.00 -1.91 -20.29
CA ALA A 350 0.32 -1.35 -18.97
C ALA A 350 1.55 -0.42 -19.03
N ILE A 351 1.71 0.46 -18.06
CA ILE A 351 2.88 1.33 -17.88
C ILE A 351 3.75 0.76 -16.75
N ILE A 352 5.08 0.75 -16.91
CA ILE A 352 6.05 0.63 -15.81
C ILE A 352 6.73 1.98 -15.55
N MET A 353 6.91 2.32 -14.27
CA MET A 353 7.44 3.62 -13.83
C MET A 353 7.95 3.56 -12.38
N PRO A 354 8.64 4.60 -11.88
CA PRO A 354 8.93 4.73 -10.46
C PRO A 354 7.65 4.81 -9.61
N ALA A 355 7.69 4.28 -8.40
CA ALA A 355 6.68 4.56 -7.36
C ALA A 355 6.91 5.94 -6.70
N LEU A 356 8.18 6.33 -6.54
CA LEU A 356 8.65 7.61 -5.99
C LEU A 356 9.97 7.98 -6.70
N PRO A 357 10.41 9.25 -6.68
CA PRO A 357 11.68 9.66 -7.27
C PRO A 357 12.90 9.31 -6.40
N HIS A 358 12.68 8.65 -5.27
CA HIS A 358 13.68 8.31 -4.26
C HIS A 358 13.32 6.99 -3.57
N VAL A 359 14.31 6.34 -2.92
CA VAL A 359 14.08 5.18 -2.05
C VAL A 359 13.54 5.60 -0.67
N ALA A 360 13.62 4.76 0.36
CA ALA A 360 13.25 5.13 1.73
C ALA A 360 14.11 6.31 2.24
N VAL A 361 13.47 7.26 2.95
CA VAL A 361 14.09 8.53 3.40
C VAL A 361 13.99 8.71 4.92
N PRO A 362 14.78 9.60 5.54
CA PRO A 362 14.66 9.92 6.97
C PRO A 362 13.25 10.41 7.35
N HIS A 363 12.83 10.13 8.58
CA HIS A 363 11.47 10.44 9.05
C HIS A 363 11.08 11.92 8.85
N ASN A 364 9.83 12.15 8.44
CA ASN A 364 9.23 13.46 8.19
C ASN A 364 9.84 14.30 7.03
N THR A 365 10.77 13.75 6.24
CA THR A 365 11.41 14.51 5.15
C THR A 365 10.67 14.48 3.80
N VAL A 366 9.86 13.46 3.51
CA VAL A 366 9.15 13.30 2.21
C VAL A 366 8.39 14.58 1.83
N LYS A 367 8.70 15.14 0.65
CA LYS A 367 7.96 16.28 0.07
C LYS A 367 7.17 15.96 -1.20
N TRP A 368 7.53 14.91 -1.95
CA TRP A 368 6.90 14.59 -3.24
C TRP A 368 6.29 13.19 -3.30
N VAL A 369 5.11 13.11 -3.93
CA VAL A 369 4.35 11.88 -4.19
C VAL A 369 3.59 11.96 -5.54
N GLY A 370 4.04 12.78 -6.49
CA GLY A 370 3.38 12.99 -7.79
C GLY A 370 3.16 11.69 -8.57
N TYR A 371 4.21 10.86 -8.60
CA TYR A 371 4.26 9.52 -9.17
C TYR A 371 3.11 8.58 -8.78
N THR A 372 2.41 8.78 -7.65
CA THR A 372 1.22 8.00 -7.24
C THR A 372 -0.08 8.81 -7.25
N LYS A 373 -0.02 10.14 -7.04
CA LYS A 373 -1.20 11.04 -7.08
C LYS A 373 -2.01 10.91 -8.37
N VAL A 374 -1.33 10.85 -9.53
CA VAL A 374 -1.98 10.80 -10.85
C VAL A 374 -2.98 9.64 -10.94
N TRP A 375 -2.58 8.45 -10.50
CA TRP A 375 -3.39 7.23 -10.62
C TRP A 375 -4.61 7.23 -9.70
N ASN A 376 -4.49 7.88 -8.53
CA ASN A 376 -5.62 8.14 -7.64
C ASN A 376 -6.62 9.12 -8.26
N LEU A 377 -6.17 10.22 -8.89
CA LEU A 377 -7.10 11.11 -9.59
C LEU A 377 -7.80 10.38 -10.75
N LEU A 378 -7.05 9.61 -11.53
CA LEU A 378 -7.56 8.94 -12.73
C LEU A 378 -8.46 7.72 -12.42
N ASP A 379 -8.42 7.19 -11.19
CA ASP A 379 -9.03 5.90 -10.78
C ASP A 379 -8.43 4.69 -11.53
N TYR A 380 -7.11 4.71 -11.72
CA TYR A 380 -6.36 3.71 -12.48
C TYR A 380 -5.75 2.65 -11.55
N THR A 381 -5.83 1.39 -11.97
CA THR A 381 -5.29 0.26 -11.22
C THR A 381 -3.77 0.31 -11.17
N ALA A 382 -3.18 0.27 -9.97
CA ALA A 382 -1.74 0.25 -9.76
C ALA A 382 -1.30 -0.92 -8.87
N LEU A 383 -0.12 -1.47 -9.16
CA LEU A 383 0.61 -2.49 -8.41
C LEU A 383 2.05 -1.99 -8.20
N VAL A 384 2.68 -2.34 -7.08
CA VAL A 384 4.10 -2.08 -6.85
C VAL A 384 4.80 -3.41 -6.55
N ILE A 385 5.94 -3.67 -7.21
CA ILE A 385 6.80 -4.83 -6.97
C ILE A 385 8.26 -4.39 -6.74
N PRO A 386 9.06 -5.13 -5.95
CA PRO A 386 10.49 -4.85 -5.82
C PRO A 386 11.20 -5.08 -7.17
N GLY A 387 11.91 -4.06 -7.66
CA GLY A 387 12.68 -4.14 -8.91
C GLY A 387 14.18 -4.34 -8.72
N GLY A 388 14.72 -3.91 -7.57
CA GLY A 388 16.15 -3.97 -7.28
C GLY A 388 16.51 -3.32 -5.95
N LYS A 389 17.75 -2.84 -5.86
CA LYS A 389 18.30 -2.13 -4.69
C LYS A 389 19.26 -1.04 -5.15
N VAL A 390 19.56 -0.08 -4.28
CA VAL A 390 20.68 0.86 -4.49
C VAL A 390 22.01 0.09 -4.43
N GLU A 391 22.89 0.37 -5.38
CA GLU A 391 24.18 -0.29 -5.57
C GLU A 391 25.32 0.75 -5.63
N ALA A 392 26.56 0.35 -5.35
CA ALA A 392 27.71 1.25 -5.39
C ALA A 392 27.89 1.98 -6.74
N LYS A 393 27.57 1.31 -7.86
CA LYS A 393 27.62 1.88 -9.22
C LYS A 393 26.61 3.01 -9.48
N ASP A 394 25.64 3.23 -8.59
CA ASP A 394 24.72 4.37 -8.67
C ASP A 394 25.37 5.67 -8.21
N LEU A 395 26.43 5.58 -7.38
CA LEU A 395 27.15 6.72 -6.82
C LEU A 395 28.01 7.43 -7.88
N ASP A 396 28.59 6.66 -8.80
CA ASP A 396 29.42 7.14 -9.92
C ASP A 396 28.57 7.52 -11.17
N ALA A 397 27.25 7.44 -11.08
CA ALA A 397 26.37 7.68 -12.22
C ALA A 397 26.24 9.18 -12.55
N LEU A 398 26.50 9.55 -13.81
CA LEU A 398 26.34 10.93 -14.29
C LEU A 398 24.85 11.35 -14.22
N TRP A 399 24.49 12.09 -13.18
CA TRP A 399 23.12 12.50 -12.87
C TRP A 399 22.92 14.03 -12.86
N ASP A 400 23.84 14.75 -13.49
CA ASP A 400 23.81 16.20 -13.64
C ASP A 400 22.46 16.71 -14.19
N HIS A 401 21.99 17.83 -13.66
CA HIS A 401 20.85 18.64 -14.11
C HIS A 401 20.69 19.91 -13.26
N GLU A 402 20.17 20.97 -13.88
CA GLU A 402 19.51 22.06 -13.17
C GLU A 402 18.18 21.57 -12.57
N PRO A 403 17.93 21.72 -11.25
CA PRO A 403 16.66 21.35 -10.64
C PRO A 403 15.50 22.21 -11.13
N ARG A 404 14.36 21.58 -11.45
CA ARG A 404 13.20 22.23 -12.08
C ARG A 404 12.42 23.15 -11.13
N ASN A 405 12.52 22.91 -9.83
CA ASN A 405 11.77 23.58 -8.76
C ASN A 405 12.31 23.16 -7.36
N GLU A 406 11.79 23.75 -6.28
CA GLU A 406 12.22 23.47 -4.89
C GLU A 406 12.05 21.99 -4.44
N LEU A 407 11.14 21.23 -5.05
CA LEU A 407 10.92 19.81 -4.73
C LEU A 407 11.97 18.94 -5.43
N ASP A 408 12.34 19.32 -6.66
CA ASP A 408 13.43 18.70 -7.43
C ASP A 408 14.80 19.00 -6.81
N GLU A 409 15.01 20.25 -6.37
CA GLU A 409 16.20 20.71 -5.66
C GLU A 409 16.31 20.06 -4.26
N TRP A 410 15.18 19.77 -3.60
CA TRP A 410 15.15 18.93 -2.40
C TRP A 410 15.48 17.47 -2.72
N ASN A 411 14.95 16.90 -3.80
CA ASN A 411 15.23 15.50 -4.17
C ASN A 411 16.68 15.28 -4.58
N THR A 412 17.32 16.30 -5.17
CA THR A 412 18.74 16.31 -5.52
C THR A 412 19.60 16.25 -4.25
N ARG A 413 19.43 17.19 -3.32
CA ARG A 413 20.16 17.17 -2.03
C ARG A 413 19.88 15.90 -1.21
N LEU A 414 18.66 15.39 -1.23
CA LEU A 414 18.31 14.11 -0.60
C LEU A 414 19.19 12.96 -1.11
N TRP A 415 19.56 12.94 -2.40
CA TRP A 415 20.54 11.98 -2.93
C TRP A 415 21.94 12.32 -2.44
N GLU A 416 22.42 13.54 -2.68
CA GLU A 416 23.79 13.99 -2.37
C GLU A 416 24.17 13.78 -0.89
N ASP A 417 23.26 14.10 0.04
CA ASP A 417 23.44 14.00 1.49
C ASP A 417 23.42 12.55 2.02
N ASN A 418 22.85 11.59 1.28
CA ASN A 418 22.52 10.25 1.81
C ASN A 418 22.97 9.06 0.95
N MET A 419 23.40 9.26 -0.31
CA MET A 419 23.56 8.19 -1.30
C MET A 419 24.49 7.06 -0.86
N GLN A 420 25.56 7.37 -0.11
CA GLN A 420 26.50 6.36 0.40
C GLN A 420 25.81 5.44 1.42
N GLU A 421 24.97 5.99 2.29
CA GLU A 421 24.16 5.22 3.25
C GLU A 421 23.04 4.44 2.57
N MET A 422 22.39 5.02 1.55
CA MET A 422 21.39 4.32 0.73
C MET A 422 21.97 3.08 0.04
N ALA A 423 23.18 3.21 -0.54
CA ALA A 423 23.91 2.11 -1.17
C ALA A 423 24.44 1.09 -0.16
N LYS A 424 25.03 1.55 0.96
CA LYS A 424 25.56 0.72 2.06
C LYS A 424 24.49 -0.16 2.72
N HIS A 425 23.28 0.36 2.86
CA HIS A 425 22.14 -0.40 3.39
C HIS A 425 21.35 -1.15 2.29
N HIS A 426 21.78 -1.07 1.03
CA HIS A 426 21.14 -1.67 -0.14
C HIS A 426 19.62 -1.43 -0.15
N LEU A 427 19.20 -0.17 0.02
CA LEU A 427 17.78 0.17 0.15
C LEU A 427 16.99 -0.31 -1.08
N PRO A 428 15.78 -0.88 -0.90
CA PRO A 428 15.00 -1.43 -2.00
C PRO A 428 14.58 -0.33 -2.98
N VAL A 429 14.53 -0.70 -4.25
CA VAL A 429 14.05 0.12 -5.35
C VAL A 429 12.86 -0.60 -5.98
N ASP A 430 11.71 0.05 -5.98
CA ASP A 430 10.44 -0.54 -6.40
C ASP A 430 9.97 -0.02 -7.77
N ILE A 431 9.21 -0.86 -8.48
CA ILE A 431 8.61 -0.58 -9.78
C ILE A 431 7.10 -0.52 -9.59
N GLN A 432 6.51 0.60 -9.98
CA GLN A 432 5.07 0.78 -10.10
C GLN A 432 4.60 0.35 -11.49
N ILE A 433 3.58 -0.49 -11.54
CA ILE A 433 2.93 -1.03 -12.74
C ILE A 433 1.50 -0.51 -12.75
N VAL A 434 1.08 0.14 -13.84
CA VAL A 434 -0.22 0.81 -13.96
C VAL A 434 -1.00 0.26 -15.15
N GLY A 435 -2.25 -0.12 -14.92
CA GLY A 435 -3.27 -0.40 -15.94
C GLY A 435 -4.39 0.63 -15.87
N ARG A 436 -5.42 0.50 -16.70
CA ARG A 436 -6.56 1.42 -16.70
C ARG A 436 -7.56 1.07 -15.59
N VAL A 437 -8.62 1.86 -15.50
CA VAL A 437 -9.77 1.67 -14.59
C VAL A 437 -10.25 0.21 -14.61
N LEU A 438 -10.19 -0.46 -13.46
CA LEU A 438 -10.67 -1.83 -13.22
C LEU A 438 -9.94 -2.94 -14.04
N GLU A 439 -8.63 -2.81 -14.27
CA GLU A 439 -7.79 -3.81 -15.00
C GLU A 439 -6.87 -4.67 -14.08
N GLU A 440 -7.27 -4.97 -12.84
CA GLU A 440 -6.48 -5.70 -11.82
C GLU A 440 -5.95 -7.05 -12.29
N GLU A 441 -6.76 -7.87 -12.95
CA GLU A 441 -6.33 -9.16 -13.50
C GLU A 441 -5.19 -8.98 -14.52
N LYS A 442 -5.23 -7.92 -15.33
CA LYS A 442 -4.16 -7.58 -16.28
C LYS A 442 -2.93 -7.04 -15.57
N VAL A 443 -3.09 -6.13 -14.60
CA VAL A 443 -1.96 -5.54 -13.86
C VAL A 443 -1.22 -6.59 -13.03
N LEU A 444 -1.94 -7.53 -12.42
CA LEU A 444 -1.35 -8.68 -11.71
C LEU A 444 -0.65 -9.65 -12.66
N ALA A 445 -1.15 -9.83 -13.88
CA ALA A 445 -0.50 -10.65 -14.91
C ALA A 445 0.78 -10.00 -15.46
N VAL A 446 0.75 -8.71 -15.78
CA VAL A 446 1.95 -7.93 -16.16
C VAL A 446 2.98 -7.95 -15.03
N GLY A 447 2.52 -7.81 -13.78
CA GLY A 447 3.34 -7.97 -12.59
C GLY A 447 4.01 -9.33 -12.49
N LYS A 448 3.30 -10.43 -12.83
CA LYS A 448 3.90 -11.77 -12.84
C LYS A 448 4.96 -11.90 -13.92
N VAL A 449 4.67 -11.48 -15.15
CA VAL A 449 5.63 -11.51 -16.26
C VAL A 449 6.91 -10.75 -15.88
N LEU A 450 6.79 -9.58 -15.24
CA LEU A 450 7.95 -8.81 -14.83
C LEU A 450 8.70 -9.41 -13.63
N ASP A 451 7.99 -9.90 -12.59
CA ASP A 451 8.60 -10.55 -11.42
C ASP A 451 9.34 -11.85 -11.81
N ASP A 452 8.79 -12.65 -12.72
CA ASP A 452 9.45 -13.86 -13.26
C ASP A 452 10.74 -13.51 -14.05
N LEU A 453 10.70 -12.47 -14.89
CA LEU A 453 11.85 -12.01 -15.67
C LEU A 453 12.96 -11.41 -14.79
N LEU A 454 12.59 -10.66 -13.76
CA LEU A 454 13.55 -10.10 -12.78
C LEU A 454 14.18 -11.20 -11.93
N ARG A 455 13.40 -12.21 -11.48
CA ARG A 455 13.92 -13.38 -10.76
C ARG A 455 14.89 -14.20 -11.60
N THR A 456 14.57 -14.45 -12.87
CA THR A 456 15.45 -15.20 -13.77
C THR A 456 16.83 -14.55 -13.88
N ARG A 457 16.90 -13.23 -14.08
CA ARG A 457 18.17 -12.50 -14.13
C ARG A 457 18.98 -12.51 -12.83
N LEU A 458 18.32 -12.64 -11.67
CA LEU A 458 18.97 -12.79 -10.36
C LEU A 458 19.51 -14.22 -10.10
N LEU A 459 19.34 -15.13 -11.05
CA LEU A 459 19.90 -16.49 -11.05
C LEU A 459 20.97 -16.69 -12.15
N GLU A 460 21.10 -15.73 -13.07
CA GLU A 460 22.01 -15.79 -14.23
C GLU A 460 23.30 -14.95 -14.05
N GLY A 461 23.44 -14.18 -12.97
CA GLY A 461 24.58 -13.31 -12.68
C GLY A 461 24.86 -13.12 -11.20
#